data_AF-A0A9E5UM63-F1
#
_entry.id   AF-A0A9E5UM63-F1
#
_cell.length_a   1.000
_cell.length_b   1.000
_cell.length_c   1.000
_cell.angle_alpha   90.00
_cell.angle_beta   90.00
_cell.angle_gamma   90.00
#
_symmetry.space_group_name_H-M   'P 1'
#
loop_
_entity.id
_entity.type
_entity.pdbx_description
1 polymer ?
#
loop_
_entity_poly.entity_id
_entity_poly.type
_entity_poly.pdbx_seq_one_letter_code
_entity_poly.pdbx_strand_id
1 'polypeptide(L)'
;MADIDLKRVHHLGMKAARHAADEMAADLGRKFGLAGSWTGNTLHFDRPGVTGKLVLTEKDLHLTVTLGFLLKALRGSIERAVHEELDTLFARQPGEKPAPKKPVSPKTGSGARKKAG
;
A
#
# COMPACT_ATOMS: atom_id res chain seq x y z
N MET A 1 -8.28 9.46 15.89
CA MET A 1 -9.06 10.05 14.78
C MET A 1 -8.15 10.08 13.57
N ALA A 2 -8.59 9.58 12.42
CA ALA A 2 -7.77 9.62 11.21
C ALA A 2 -7.80 11.04 10.63
N ASP A 3 -6.67 11.55 10.15
CA ASP A 3 -6.60 12.85 9.47
C ASP A 3 -7.17 12.75 8.06
N ILE A 4 -7.09 11.57 7.44
CA ILE A 4 -7.60 11.29 6.10
C ILE A 4 -8.44 10.01 6.18
N ASP A 5 -9.68 10.09 5.74
CA ASP A 5 -10.62 8.96 5.64
C ASP A 5 -11.17 8.92 4.22
N LEU A 6 -10.94 7.82 3.52
CA LEU A 6 -11.42 7.62 2.17
C LEU A 6 -12.20 6.31 2.07
N LYS A 7 -13.43 6.40 1.60
CA LYS A 7 -14.27 5.25 1.30
C LYS A 7 -14.66 5.28 -0.17
N ARG A 8 -14.47 4.15 -0.85
CA ARG A 8 -14.83 3.99 -2.25
C ARG A 8 -15.47 2.64 -2.49
N VAL A 9 -16.54 2.67 -3.27
CA VAL A 9 -17.22 1.47 -3.76
C VAL A 9 -16.50 1.01 -5.02
N HIS A 10 -16.23 -0.28 -5.15
CA HIS A 10 -15.63 -0.91 -6.32
C HIS A 10 -16.41 -2.19 -6.67
N HIS A 11 -16.33 -2.61 -7.93
CA HIS A 11 -16.99 -3.83 -8.41
C HIS A 11 -15.98 -4.87 -8.90
N LEU A 12 -14.74 -4.77 -8.42
CA LEU A 12 -13.60 -5.57 -8.89
C LEU A 12 -13.56 -6.97 -8.26
N GLY A 13 -14.27 -7.17 -7.16
CA GLY A 13 -14.23 -8.39 -6.36
C GLY A 13 -12.94 -8.49 -5.53
N MET A 14 -12.97 -9.37 -4.52
CA MET A 14 -11.95 -9.39 -3.46
C MET A 14 -10.51 -9.65 -3.98
N LYS A 15 -10.36 -10.47 -5.03
CA LYS A 15 -9.04 -10.86 -5.56
C LYS A 15 -8.33 -9.73 -6.29
N ALA A 16 -9.07 -9.03 -7.16
CA ALA A 16 -8.55 -7.90 -7.92
C ALA A 16 -8.33 -6.68 -7.03
N ALA A 17 -9.26 -6.42 -6.10
CA ALA A 17 -9.12 -5.33 -5.13
C ALA A 17 -7.89 -5.53 -4.22
N ARG A 18 -7.59 -6.77 -3.84
CA ARG A 18 -6.37 -7.10 -3.08
C ARG A 18 -5.09 -6.91 -3.89
N HIS A 19 -5.08 -7.27 -5.16
CA HIS A 19 -3.93 -7.01 -6.03
C HIS A 19 -3.67 -5.51 -6.20
N ALA A 20 -4.72 -4.72 -6.48
CA ALA A 20 -4.61 -3.26 -6.59
C ALA A 20 -4.07 -2.63 -5.30
N ALA A 21 -4.53 -3.11 -4.15
CA ALA A 21 -4.03 -2.66 -2.86
C ALA A 21 -2.57 -3.05 -2.57
N ASP A 22 -2.13 -4.22 -3.04
CA ASP A 22 -0.74 -4.67 -2.91
C ASP A 22 0.19 -3.79 -3.77
N GLU A 23 -0.21 -3.48 -5.00
CA GLU A 23 0.52 -2.53 -5.84
C GLU A 23 0.57 -1.14 -5.21
N MET A 24 -0.56 -0.66 -4.66
CA MET A 24 -0.59 0.60 -3.92
C MET A 24 0.40 0.57 -2.76
N ALA A 25 0.45 -0.51 -1.99
CA ALA A 25 1.38 -0.66 -0.87
C ALA A 25 2.84 -0.61 -1.33
N ALA A 26 3.15 -1.27 -2.45
CA ALA A 26 4.49 -1.29 -3.03
C ALA A 26 4.91 0.07 -3.56
N ASP A 27 4.03 0.79 -4.27
CA ASP A 27 4.30 2.14 -4.78
C ASP A 27 4.41 3.16 -3.66
N LEU A 28 3.50 3.12 -2.69
CA LEU A 28 3.58 3.95 -1.48
C LEU A 28 4.83 3.62 -0.66
N GLY A 29 5.21 2.34 -0.59
CA GLY A 29 6.45 1.88 0.00
C GLY A 29 7.68 2.47 -0.69
N ARG A 30 7.70 2.52 -2.02
CA ARG A 30 8.78 3.12 -2.81
C ARG A 30 8.83 4.64 -2.71
N LYS A 31 7.68 5.32 -2.79
CA LYS A 31 7.58 6.78 -2.77
C LYS A 31 7.79 7.37 -1.37
N PHE A 32 7.27 6.71 -0.34
CA PHE A 32 7.20 7.24 1.01
C PHE A 32 7.94 6.40 2.06
N GLY A 33 8.51 5.25 1.69
CA GLY A 33 9.21 4.36 2.63
C GLY A 33 8.27 3.70 3.64
N LEU A 34 7.04 3.41 3.22
CA LEU A 34 6.02 2.76 4.06
C LEU A 34 6.24 1.24 4.11
N ALA A 35 6.16 0.65 5.30
CA ALA A 35 6.12 -0.80 5.48
C ALA A 35 4.67 -1.24 5.62
N GLY A 36 4.22 -2.17 4.78
CA GLY A 36 2.86 -2.70 4.78
C GLY A 36 2.83 -4.16 5.24
N SER A 37 1.84 -4.51 6.06
CA SER A 37 1.56 -5.88 6.51
C SER A 37 0.07 -6.19 6.34
N TRP A 38 -0.23 -7.33 5.73
CA TRP A 38 -1.60 -7.80 5.55
C TRP A 38 -2.09 -8.61 6.76
N THR A 39 -3.27 -8.25 7.27
CA THR A 39 -3.98 -8.98 8.32
C THR A 39 -5.38 -9.32 7.82
N GLY A 40 -5.59 -10.56 7.38
CA GLY A 40 -6.85 -10.99 6.76
C GLY A 40 -7.15 -10.19 5.50
N ASN A 41 -8.13 -9.28 5.58
CA ASN A 41 -8.59 -8.39 4.51
C ASN A 41 -8.18 -6.92 4.71
N THR A 42 -7.35 -6.65 5.70
CA THR A 42 -6.89 -5.30 6.03
C THR A 42 -5.38 -5.21 5.86
N LEU A 43 -4.92 -4.26 5.06
CA LEU A 43 -3.51 -3.91 4.93
C LEU A 43 -3.21 -2.80 5.93
N HIS A 44 -2.33 -3.06 6.90
CA HIS A 44 -1.80 -2.03 7.80
C HIS A 44 -0.48 -1.53 7.26
N PHE A 45 -0.26 -0.22 7.27
CA PHE A 45 1.01 0.37 6.90
C PHE A 45 1.37 1.49 7.84
N ASP A 46 2.62 1.53 8.28
CA ASP A 46 3.10 2.55 9.20
C ASP A 46 4.54 2.93 8.93
N ARG A 47 4.87 4.17 9.31
CA ARG A 47 6.21 4.71 9.37
C ARG A 47 6.26 5.81 10.43
N PRO A 48 7.45 6.25 10.85
CA PRO A 48 7.57 7.42 11.71
C PRO A 48 6.85 8.65 11.12
N GLY A 49 5.77 9.08 11.77
CA GLY A 49 4.96 10.22 11.36
C GLY A 49 3.77 9.92 10.45
N VAL A 50 3.57 8.69 9.96
CA VAL A 50 2.35 8.30 9.21
C VAL A 50 1.91 6.91 9.63
N THR A 51 0.63 6.76 9.98
CA THR A 51 0.03 5.46 10.27
C THR A 51 -1.24 5.33 9.45
N GLY A 52 -1.38 4.26 8.68
CA GLY A 52 -2.57 4.03 7.90
C GLY A 52 -2.98 2.57 7.82
N LYS A 53 -4.22 2.37 7.40
CA LYS A 53 -4.78 1.06 7.16
C LYS A 53 -5.79 1.12 6.03
N LEU A 54 -5.81 0.06 5.23
CA LEU A 54 -6.70 -0.12 4.12
C LEU A 54 -7.51 -1.40 4.35
N VAL A 55 -8.80 -1.24 4.59
CA VAL A 55 -9.75 -2.34 4.72
C VAL A 55 -10.37 -2.59 3.34
N LEU A 56 -10.33 -3.84 2.87
CA LEU A 56 -10.96 -4.24 1.62
C LEU A 56 -12.09 -5.22 1.86
N THR A 57 -13.25 -4.90 1.29
CA THR A 57 -14.39 -5.79 1.18
C THR A 57 -14.60 -6.17 -0.29
N GLU A 58 -15.60 -7.00 -0.56
CA GLU A 58 -15.93 -7.44 -1.91
C GLU A 58 -16.37 -6.30 -2.84
N LYS A 59 -16.93 -5.24 -2.26
CA LYS A 59 -17.59 -4.14 -2.98
C LYS A 59 -17.12 -2.77 -2.53
N ASP A 60 -16.39 -2.70 -1.43
CA ASP A 60 -15.99 -1.45 -0.80
C ASP A 60 -14.53 -1.51 -0.40
N LEU A 61 -13.93 -0.34 -0.33
CA LEU A 61 -12.62 -0.14 0.25
C LEU A 61 -12.70 1.03 1.22
N HIS A 62 -11.97 0.92 2.31
CA HIS A 62 -11.88 1.96 3.31
C HIS A 62 -10.42 2.18 3.70
N LEU A 63 -9.87 3.32 3.30
CA LEU A 63 -8.54 3.76 3.65
C LEU A 63 -8.62 4.80 4.77
N THR A 64 -7.86 4.57 5.83
CA THR A 64 -7.66 5.53 6.92
C THR A 64 -6.18 5.84 7.05
N VAL A 65 -5.82 7.13 7.06
CA VAL A 65 -4.45 7.60 7.28
C VAL A 65 -4.44 8.64 8.39
N THR A 66 -3.53 8.46 9.32
CA THR A 66 -3.27 9.33 10.47
C THR A 66 -1.89 9.92 10.30
N LEU A 67 -1.80 11.24 10.39
CA LEU A 67 -0.57 11.98 10.18
C LEU A 67 -0.05 12.47 11.54
N GLY A 68 1.24 12.29 11.75
CA GLY A 68 1.96 12.91 12.86
C GLY A 68 2.00 14.43 12.70
N PHE A 69 2.23 15.13 13.80
CA PHE A 69 2.18 16.59 13.90
C PHE A 69 2.90 17.32 12.75
N LEU A 70 4.13 16.88 12.41
CA LEU A 70 4.94 17.49 11.35
C LEU A 70 4.30 17.36 9.95
N LEU A 71 3.62 16.24 9.68
CA LEU A 71 3.03 15.97 8.36
C LEU A 71 1.60 16.49 8.24
N LYS A 72 0.96 16.94 9.32
CA LYS A 72 -0.38 17.56 9.26
C LYS A 72 -0.40 18.82 8.41
N ALA A 73 0.68 19.60 8.37
CA ALA A 73 0.80 20.75 7.47
C ALA A 73 0.78 20.35 5.97
N LEU A 74 1.21 19.12 5.67
CA LEU A 74 1.22 18.55 4.31
C LEU A 74 0.02 17.64 4.05
N ARG A 75 -0.96 17.59 4.96
CA ARG A 75 -2.14 16.72 4.87
C ARG A 75 -2.80 16.81 3.50
N GLY A 76 -3.06 18.00 2.99
CA GLY A 76 -3.73 18.18 1.69
C GLY A 76 -2.97 17.56 0.52
N SER A 77 -1.63 17.62 0.53
CA SER A 77 -0.81 16.99 -0.51
C SER A 77 -0.83 15.47 -0.40
N ILE A 78 -0.76 14.94 0.83
CA ILE A 78 -0.81 13.49 1.08
C ILE A 78 -2.19 12.93 0.73
N GLU A 79 -3.26 13.59 1.17
CA GLU A 79 -4.64 13.24 0.85
C GLU A 79 -4.84 13.17 -0.66
N ARG A 80 -4.37 14.18 -1.39
CA ARG A 80 -4.47 14.22 -2.85
C ARG A 80 -3.67 13.11 -3.52
N ALA A 81 -2.42 12.87 -3.10
CA ALA A 81 -1.61 11.78 -3.65
C ALA A 81 -2.24 10.40 -3.42
N VAL A 82 -2.79 10.18 -2.22
CA VAL A 82 -3.52 8.96 -1.88
C VAL A 82 -4.76 8.82 -2.76
N HIS A 83 -5.52 9.90 -2.96
CA HIS A 83 -6.72 9.91 -3.78
C HIS A 83 -6.41 9.60 -5.25
N GLU A 84 -5.33 10.18 -5.81
CA GLU A 84 -4.87 9.93 -7.18
C GLU A 84 -4.40 8.49 -7.36
N GLU A 85 -3.68 7.92 -6.40
CA GLU A 85 -3.19 6.53 -6.50
C GLU A 85 -4.35 5.54 -6.42
N LEU A 86 -5.31 5.81 -5.53
CA LEU A 86 -6.54 5.03 -5.45
C LEU A 86 -7.41 5.17 -6.69
N ASP A 87 -7.62 6.38 -7.17
CA ASP A 87 -8.38 6.61 -8.40
C ASP A 87 -7.68 5.91 -9.57
N THR A 88 -6.36 6.01 -9.70
CA THR A 88 -5.60 5.33 -10.76
C THR A 88 -5.76 3.81 -10.68
N LEU A 89 -5.56 3.19 -9.52
CA LEU A 89 -5.55 1.74 -9.37
C LEU A 89 -6.96 1.12 -9.41
N PHE A 90 -7.99 1.87 -9.02
CA PHE A 90 -9.37 1.38 -8.99
C PHE A 90 -10.19 1.87 -10.20
N ALA A 91 -9.82 2.96 -10.89
CA ALA A 91 -10.42 3.41 -12.15
C ALA A 91 -9.76 2.76 -13.37
N ARG A 92 -8.45 2.51 -13.35
CA ARG A 92 -7.77 1.70 -14.36
C ARG A 92 -7.94 0.24 -13.98
N GLN A 93 -8.87 -0.45 -14.64
CA GLN A 93 -9.19 -1.83 -14.33
C GLN A 93 -7.93 -2.71 -14.17
N PRO A 94 -7.83 -3.56 -13.12
CA PRO A 94 -6.79 -4.57 -12.97
C PRO A 94 -7.04 -5.73 -13.94
N GLY A 95 -6.89 -5.43 -15.22
CA GLY A 95 -6.94 -6.36 -16.35
C GLY A 95 -5.88 -6.03 -17.40
N GLU A 96 -5.29 -4.84 -17.37
CA GLU A 96 -4.19 -4.46 -18.25
C GLU A 96 -2.85 -4.58 -17.53
N LYS A 97 -2.38 -5.84 -17.45
CA LYS A 97 -1.00 -6.28 -17.10
C LYS A 97 -0.07 -5.19 -16.51
N PRO A 98 0.14 -5.13 -15.19
CA PRO A 98 1.29 -4.43 -14.65
C PRO A 98 2.54 -5.25 -15.02
N ALA A 99 3.42 -4.63 -15.80
CA ALA A 99 4.71 -5.19 -16.19
C ALA A 99 5.55 -5.57 -14.94
N PRO A 100 6.32 -6.67 -14.99
CA PRO A 100 6.96 -7.27 -13.82
C PRO A 100 8.08 -6.38 -13.29
N LYS A 101 7.81 -5.54 -12.30
CA LYS A 101 8.85 -4.84 -11.55
C LYS A 101 9.33 -5.73 -10.40
N LYS A 102 10.21 -6.68 -10.76
CA LYS A 102 11.12 -7.52 -9.95
C LYS A 102 10.76 -7.71 -8.45
N PRO A 103 10.59 -8.97 -7.98
CA PRO A 103 10.39 -9.26 -6.57
C PRO A 103 11.61 -8.81 -5.78
N VAL A 104 11.41 -7.86 -4.86
CA VAL A 104 12.37 -7.59 -3.78
C VAL A 104 12.11 -8.66 -2.72
N SER A 105 12.45 -9.91 -3.05
CA SER A 105 12.58 -10.94 -2.02
C SER A 105 13.83 -10.65 -1.20
N PRO A 106 13.71 -10.56 0.13
CA PRO A 106 14.85 -10.45 1.02
C PRO A 106 15.62 -11.77 0.99
N LYS A 107 16.92 -11.73 0.71
CA LYS A 107 17.80 -12.86 1.05
C LYS A 107 18.42 -12.59 2.41
N THR A 108 17.71 -13.12 3.41
CA THR A 108 18.24 -13.75 4.63
C THR A 108 19.66 -14.28 4.41
N GLY A 109 20.54 -14.00 5.37
CA GLY A 109 21.88 -14.55 5.39
C GLY A 109 21.89 -16.08 5.41
N SER A 110 22.91 -16.67 4.80
CA SER A 110 23.43 -17.99 5.15
C SER A 110 24.88 -18.04 4.67
N GLY A 111 25.75 -18.47 5.56
CA GLY A 111 27.19 -18.38 5.43
C GLY A 111 27.83 -19.46 4.56
N ALA A 112 29.05 -19.80 4.94
CA ALA A 112 29.97 -20.77 4.34
C ALA A 112 30.77 -20.25 3.13
N ARG A 113 31.80 -19.45 3.42
CA ARG A 113 32.99 -19.40 2.56
C ARG A 113 33.86 -20.62 2.86
N LYS A 114 33.75 -21.60 1.96
CA LYS A 114 34.79 -22.48 1.40
C LYS A 114 35.92 -22.99 2.32
N LYS A 115 35.90 -24.31 2.54
CA LYS A 115 37.08 -25.17 2.70
C LYS A 115 37.62 -25.59 1.31
N ALA A 116 38.90 -25.98 1.31
CA ALA A 116 39.64 -26.84 0.37
C ALA A 116 40.45 -26.17 -0.75
N GLY A 117 41.75 -26.49 -0.75
CA GLY A 117 42.74 -26.18 -1.78
C GLY A 117 44.11 -26.01 -1.16
#